data_AF-Q9MW76-F1
#
_entry.id   AF-Q9MW76-F1
#
_cell.length_a   1.000
_cell.length_b   1.000
_cell.length_c   1.000
_cell.angle_alpha   90.00
_cell.angle_beta   90.00
_cell.angle_gamma   90.00
#
_symmetry.space_group_name_H-M   'P 1'
#
loop_
_entity.id
_entity.type
_entity.pdbx_description
1 polymer ?
#
loop_
_entity_poly.entity_id
_entity_poly.type
_entity_poly.pdbx_seq_one_letter_code
_entity_poly.pdbx_strand_id
1 'polypeptide(L)' 'FNSTELKDIELIFSQYYNKLEIYRFSSSLGKFVGYTEYGVKQADYRNNDKAILSQ' A
#
# COMPACT_ATOMS: atom_id res chain seq x y z
N PHE A 1 -15.60 -22.99 1.33
CA PHE A 1 -14.32 -22.59 0.74
C PHE A 1 -13.31 -22.51 1.87
N ASN A 2 -12.25 -23.31 1.83
CA ASN A 2 -11.13 -23.18 2.77
C ASN A 2 -9.86 -23.21 1.92
N SER A 3 -9.25 -22.05 1.75
CA SER A 3 -7.99 -21.87 1.02
C SER A 3 -6.91 -21.65 2.06
N THR A 4 -6.05 -22.66 2.23
CA THR A 4 -4.88 -22.60 3.12
C THR A 4 -3.74 -21.77 2.53
N GLU A 5 -3.86 -21.35 1.26
CA GLU A 5 -2.93 -20.43 0.62
C GLU A 5 -3.54 -19.02 0.61
N LEU A 6 -2.80 -18.02 1.11
CA LEU A 6 -3.19 -16.60 1.10
C LEU A 6 -3.36 -16.01 -0.32
N LYS A 7 -3.28 -16.82 -1.38
CA LYS A 7 -3.39 -16.38 -2.78
C LYS A 7 -4.75 -15.78 -3.12
N ASP A 8 -5.79 -16.13 -2.36
CA ASP A 8 -7.15 -15.61 -2.57
C ASP A 8 -7.46 -14.34 -1.74
N ILE A 9 -6.50 -13.82 -0.97
CA ILE A 9 -6.71 -12.69 -0.06
C ILE A 9 -5.69 -11.59 -0.35
N GLU A 10 -6.18 -10.37 -0.59
CA GLU A 10 -5.34 -9.18 -0.81
C GLU A 10 -5.61 -8.12 0.27
N LEU A 11 -4.54 -7.61 0.88
CA LEU A 11 -4.61 -6.43 1.73
C LEU A 11 -4.37 -5.20 0.85
N ILE A 12 -5.38 -4.35 0.77
CA ILE A 12 -5.29 -3.00 0.20
C ILE A 12 -5.40 -1.98 1.33
N PHE A 13 -4.39 -1.13 1.46
CA PHE A 13 -4.42 0.03 2.35
C PHE A 13 -4.32 1.30 1.51
N SER A 14 -5.40 2.06 1.43
CA SER A 14 -5.45 3.31 0.67
C SER A 14 -5.63 4.49 1.62
N GLN A 15 -4.84 5.55 1.42
CA GLN A 15 -5.04 6.79 2.15
C GLN A 15 -5.69 7.86 1.27
N TYR A 16 -6.78 8.44 1.76
CA TYR A 16 -7.59 9.46 1.09
C TYR A 16 -7.61 10.76 1.87
N TYR A 17 -7.62 11.88 1.14
CA TYR A 17 -7.92 13.19 1.70
C TYR A 17 -8.76 13.98 0.69
N ASN A 18 -9.84 14.65 1.14
CA ASN A 18 -10.76 15.37 0.27
C ASN A 18 -11.26 14.55 -0.94
N LYS A 19 -11.58 13.27 -0.72
CA LYS A 19 -12.00 12.30 -1.76
C LYS A 19 -10.94 12.03 -2.85
N LEU A 20 -9.71 12.47 -2.64
CA LEU A 20 -8.57 12.19 -3.50
C LEU A 20 -7.69 11.12 -2.87
N GLU A 21 -7.37 10.08 -3.63
CA GLU A 21 -6.43 9.05 -3.19
C GLU A 21 -5.01 9.61 -3.22
N ILE A 22 -4.29 9.51 -2.10
CA ILE A 22 -2.93 10.01 -1.98
C ILE A 22 -1.95 8.89 -2.35
N TYR A 23 -2.00 7.77 -1.64
CA TYR A 23 -1.16 6.59 -1.89
C TYR A 23 -1.86 5.31 -1.45
N ARG A 24 -1.40 4.17 -1.97
CA ARG A 24 -1.89 2.83 -1.63
C ARG A 24 -0.77 1.83 -1.44
N PHE A 25 -0.89 0.99 -0.42
CA PHE A 25 -0.18 -0.28 -0.34
C PHE A 25 -1.07 -1.41 -0.85
N SER A 26 -0.47 -2.32 -1.60
CA SER A 26 -1.08 -3.59 -1.98
C SER A 26 -0.13 -4.72 -1.57
N SER A 27 -0.65 -5.73 -0.87
CA SER A 27 0.13 -6.91 -0.50
C SER A 27 0.57 -7.74 -1.71
N SER A 28 -0.12 -7.65 -2.85
CA SER A 28 0.30 -8.31 -4.09
C SER A 28 1.50 -7.60 -4.74
N LEU A 29 1.61 -6.27 -4.58
CA LEU A 29 2.77 -5.49 -5.03
C LEU A 29 3.90 -5.42 -4.00
N GLY A 30 3.59 -5.57 -2.71
CA GLY A 30 4.53 -5.48 -1.60
C GLY A 30 5.10 -4.08 -1.36
N LYS A 31 4.45 -3.03 -1.89
CA LYS A 31 4.95 -1.65 -1.80
C LYS A 31 3.84 -0.61 -1.89
N PHE A 32 4.17 0.61 -1.51
CA PHE A 32 3.33 1.79 -1.66
C PHE A 32 3.47 2.40 -3.06
N VAL A 33 2.34 2.83 -3.64
CA VAL A 33 2.23 3.58 -4.90
C VAL A 33 1.52 4.90 -4.63
N GLY A 34 2.08 6.02 -5.11
CA GLY A 34 1.50 7.35 -4.97
C GLY A 34 0.67 7.76 -6.19
N TYR A 35 -0.46 8.43 -5.97
CA TYR A 35 -1.40 8.89 -7.01
C TYR A 35 -1.50 10.42 -7.12
N THR A 36 -0.78 11.13 -6.26
CA THR A 36 -0.58 12.59 -6.32
C THR A 36 0.91 12.87 -6.17
N GLU A 37 1.37 14.07 -6.53
CA GLU A 37 2.78 14.46 -6.34
C GLU A 37 3.22 14.32 -4.87
N TYR A 38 2.36 14.72 -3.94
CA TYR A 38 2.57 14.50 -2.51
C TYR A 38 2.61 13.01 -2.18
N GLY A 39 1.65 12.24 -2.71
CA GLY A 39 1.57 10.80 -2.51
C GLY A 39 2.77 10.02 -3.03
N VAL A 40 3.38 10.45 -4.13
CA VAL A 40 4.62 9.84 -4.66
C VAL A 40 5.76 9.99 -3.65
N LYS A 41 5.92 11.18 -3.04
CA LYS A 41 6.93 11.41 -2.00
C LYS A 41 6.66 10.58 -0.74
N GLN A 42 5.39 10.44 -0.35
CA GLN A 42 5.01 9.60 0.80
C GLN A 42 5.22 8.11 0.53
N ALA A 43 4.91 7.65 -0.69
CA ALA A 43 5.14 6.28 -1.09
C ALA A 43 6.65 5.95 -1.08
N ASP A 44 7.49 6.84 -1.62
CA ASP A 44 8.93 6.68 -1.58
C ASP A 44 9.49 6.64 -0.14
N TYR A 45 9.06 7.56 0.72
CA TYR A 45 9.41 7.53 2.14
C TYR A 45 9.05 6.19 2.80
N ARG A 46 7.82 5.71 2.62
CA ARG A 46 7.34 4.45 3.21
C ARG A 46 8.01 3.22 2.64
N ASN A 47 8.35 3.23 1.34
CA ASN A 47 9.07 2.13 0.71
C ASN A 47 10.52 2.03 1.19
N ASN A 48 11.10 3.11 1.70
CA ASN A 48 12.44 3.12 2.29
C ASN A 48 12.43 2.84 3.80
N ASP A 49 11.28 2.90 4.47
CA ASP A 49 11.14 2.58 5.89
C ASP A 49 10.80 1.09 6.11
N LYS A 50 11.82 0.32 6.51
CA LYS A 50 11.67 -1.11 6.77
C LYS A 50 10.70 -1.44 7.91
N ALA A 51 10.52 -0.54 8.88
CA ALA A 51 9.57 -0.79 9.97
C ALA A 51 8.12 -0.81 9.46
N ILE A 52 7.84 -0.07 8.38
CA ILE A 52 6.52 0.01 7.77
C ILE A 52 6.28 -1.17 6.80
N LEU A 53 7.32 -1.62 6.10
CA LEU A 53 7.21 -2.75 5.15
C LEU A 53 7.26 -4.14 5.80
N SER A 54 7.78 -4.27 7.03
CA SER A 54 8.09 -5.55 7.67
C SER A 54 6.97 -6.13 8.56
N GLN A 55 5.70 -5.77 8.34
CA GLN A 55 4.60 -6.28 9.18
C GLN A 55 3.89 -7.50 8.58
#